data_AF-A0A9X5XAB5-F1
#
_entry.id   AF-A0A9X5XAB5-F1
#
_cell.length_a   1.000
_cell.length_b   1.000
_cell.length_c   1.000
_cell.angle_alpha   90.00
_cell.angle_beta   90.00
_cell.angle_gamma   90.00
#
_symmetry.space_group_name_H-M   'P 1'
#
loop_
_entity.id
_entity.type
_entity.pdbx_description
1 polymer ?
#
loop_
_entity_poly.entity_id
_entity_poly.type
_entity_poly.pdbx_seq_one_letter_code
_entity_poly.pdbx_strand_id
1 'polypeptide(L)'
;MRNQAMQPKPRQVEWAVDMAVKGLLNTHISRPANWKNLGMPAYMSQSLFLNPALDGGGRAMAQVMLGVTTQESNMWQAGREAVPGVTASPLIGNYYGINLYDGDPSNDWDVDFAKADCGYGITQITDHMRMAGREDGHGGAAWNYQKQRAAALDYTANIAAGLQTLVSKWNETRAAGMIANHGTSGRPENWYFALWA
;
A
#
# COMPACT_ATOMS: atom_id res chain seq x y z
N MET A 1 -16.76 -0.20 -18.42
CA MET A 1 -16.03 1.08 -18.24
C MET A 1 -14.56 0.75 -17.96
N ARG A 2 -13.63 1.43 -18.62
CA ARG A 2 -12.18 1.20 -18.53
C ARG A 2 -11.60 2.26 -17.58
N ASN A 3 -11.57 1.97 -16.28
CA ASN A 3 -11.10 2.91 -15.25
C ASN A 3 -9.58 2.93 -15.24
N GLN A 4 -8.93 4.10 -15.31
CA GLN A 4 -7.47 4.18 -15.39
C GLN A 4 -6.84 4.54 -14.04
N ALA A 5 -5.78 3.81 -13.66
CA ALA A 5 -4.96 4.17 -12.49
C ALA A 5 -4.23 5.50 -12.75
N MET A 6 -4.24 6.40 -11.76
CA MET A 6 -3.52 7.67 -11.89
C MET A 6 -2.03 7.47 -11.67
N GLN A 7 -1.23 7.69 -12.72
CA GLN A 7 0.23 7.75 -12.59
C GLN A 7 0.69 9.11 -12.05
N PRO A 8 1.47 9.15 -10.96
CA PRO A 8 2.08 10.39 -10.46
C PRO A 8 3.43 10.66 -11.11
N LYS A 9 3.88 11.91 -11.05
CA LYS A 9 5.29 12.29 -11.23
C LYS A 9 6.03 12.14 -9.89
N PRO A 10 7.35 11.87 -9.86
CA PRO A 10 8.10 11.73 -8.59
C PRO A 10 7.89 12.87 -7.59
N ARG A 11 7.86 14.13 -8.06
CA ARG A 11 7.58 15.31 -7.20
C ARG A 11 6.18 15.28 -6.55
N GLN A 12 5.19 14.66 -7.21
CA GLN A 12 3.85 14.52 -6.64
C GLN A 12 3.84 13.45 -5.54
N VAL A 13 4.67 12.42 -5.68
CA VAL A 13 4.85 11.36 -4.67
C VAL A 13 5.52 11.93 -3.44
N GLU A 14 6.65 12.63 -3.62
CA GLU A 14 7.36 13.33 -2.54
C GLU A 14 6.43 14.25 -1.75
N TRP A 15 5.70 15.12 -2.46
CA TRP A 15 4.74 16.01 -1.84
C TRP A 15 3.60 15.26 -1.12
N ALA A 16 3.06 14.20 -1.71
CA ALA A 16 1.98 13.44 -1.11
C ALA A 16 2.43 12.70 0.16
N VAL A 17 3.64 12.11 0.16
CA VAL A 17 4.24 11.50 1.35
C VAL A 17 4.46 12.54 2.44
N ASP A 18 5.04 13.70 2.09
CA ASP A 18 5.28 14.80 3.02
C ASP A 18 3.99 15.29 3.70
N MET A 19 2.91 15.42 2.93
CA MET A 19 1.61 15.81 3.47
C MET A 19 0.99 14.68 4.29
N ALA A 20 1.11 13.43 3.86
CA ALA A 20 0.56 12.27 4.55
C ALA A 20 1.19 12.09 5.95
N VAL A 21 2.52 12.13 6.06
CA VAL A 21 3.19 11.97 7.38
C VAL A 21 2.89 13.14 8.33
N LYS A 22 2.48 14.30 7.80
CA LYS A 22 2.03 15.46 8.58
C LYS A 22 0.54 15.42 8.94
N GLY A 23 -0.24 14.49 8.38
CA GLY A 23 -1.70 14.48 8.53
C GLY A 23 -2.41 15.61 7.77
N LEU A 24 -1.76 16.18 6.75
CA LEU A 24 -2.24 17.35 6.00
C LEU A 24 -2.73 16.99 4.59
N LEU A 25 -2.76 15.73 4.20
CA LEU A 25 -3.13 15.37 2.83
C LEU A 25 -4.56 15.81 2.50
N ASN A 26 -5.48 15.65 3.46
CA ASN A 26 -6.89 16.03 3.29
C ASN A 26 -7.14 17.54 3.24
N THR A 27 -6.22 18.37 3.75
CA THR A 27 -6.35 19.83 3.65
C THR A 27 -6.06 20.33 2.23
N HIS A 28 -5.36 19.52 1.44
CA HIS A 28 -4.99 19.84 0.06
C HIS A 28 -5.73 18.99 -0.98
N ILE A 29 -6.23 17.82 -0.57
CA ILE A 29 -6.82 16.84 -1.49
C ILE A 29 -8.18 16.40 -0.99
N SER A 30 -9.17 16.60 -1.87
CA SER A 30 -10.46 15.92 -1.82
C SER A 30 -10.79 15.40 -3.22
N ARG A 31 -11.45 14.25 -3.29
CA ARG A 31 -11.92 13.64 -4.53
C ARG A 31 -13.43 13.79 -4.59
N PRO A 32 -13.98 14.52 -5.57
CA PRO A 32 -15.43 14.58 -5.76
C PRO A 32 -15.98 13.20 -6.16
N ALA A 33 -17.29 13.04 -6.07
CA ALA A 33 -17.96 11.85 -6.58
C ALA A 33 -17.62 11.64 -8.06
N ASN A 34 -17.40 10.38 -8.43
CA ASN A 34 -16.98 9.96 -9.76
C ASN A 34 -15.68 10.62 -10.28
N TRP A 35 -14.78 11.03 -9.37
CA TRP A 35 -13.46 11.54 -9.75
C TRP A 35 -12.78 10.58 -10.74
N LYS A 36 -12.29 11.10 -11.87
CA LYS A 36 -11.68 10.33 -12.98
C LYS A 36 -12.53 9.18 -13.53
N ASN A 37 -13.86 9.30 -13.51
CA ASN A 37 -14.79 8.27 -13.96
C ASN A 37 -14.63 6.94 -13.21
N LEU A 38 -14.21 7.00 -11.94
CA LEU A 38 -13.94 5.79 -11.17
C LEU A 38 -15.21 5.10 -10.63
N GLY A 39 -16.38 5.75 -10.74
CA GLY A 39 -17.64 5.22 -10.23
C GLY A 39 -17.70 5.13 -8.69
N MET A 40 -16.90 5.94 -7.99
CA MET A 40 -16.83 5.97 -6.54
C MET A 40 -17.55 7.21 -5.96
N PRO A 41 -18.07 7.15 -4.72
CA PRO A 41 -18.53 8.35 -4.02
C PRO A 41 -17.35 9.29 -3.72
N ALA A 42 -17.64 10.51 -3.26
CA ALA A 42 -16.60 11.45 -2.86
C ALA A 42 -15.78 10.88 -1.68
N TYR A 43 -14.48 11.18 -1.65
CA TYR A 43 -13.59 10.70 -0.59
C TYR A 43 -12.37 11.59 -0.38
N MET A 44 -11.72 11.41 0.77
CA MET A 44 -10.44 12.00 1.11
C MET A 44 -9.49 10.88 1.55
N SER A 45 -8.26 10.90 1.03
CA SER A 45 -7.32 9.79 1.15
C SER A 45 -6.99 9.41 2.61
N GLN A 46 -6.70 10.38 3.49
CA GLN A 46 -6.41 10.09 4.90
C GLN A 46 -7.65 9.89 5.77
N SER A 47 -8.84 10.24 5.28
CA SER A 47 -10.08 9.84 5.95
C SER A 47 -10.41 8.38 5.67
N LEU A 48 -10.05 7.92 4.46
CA LEU A 48 -10.26 6.55 4.01
C LEU A 48 -9.24 5.58 4.63
N PHE A 49 -8.01 6.05 4.81
CA PHE A 49 -6.89 5.33 5.43
C PHE A 49 -6.28 6.17 6.55
N LEU A 50 -6.84 6.01 7.74
CA LEU A 50 -6.44 6.78 8.91
C LEU A 50 -5.23 6.12 9.59
N ASN A 51 -4.15 6.88 9.75
CA ASN A 51 -2.99 6.40 10.51
C ASN A 51 -3.36 6.27 12.00
N PRO A 52 -3.02 5.15 12.65
CA PRO A 52 -3.06 5.09 14.10
C PRO A 52 -2.01 6.04 14.71
N ALA A 53 -2.15 6.34 16.00
CA ALA A 53 -1.10 7.04 16.72
C ALA A 53 0.15 6.15 16.83
N LEU A 54 1.34 6.74 16.71
CA LEU A 54 2.59 6.01 16.90
C LEU A 54 2.86 5.73 18.37
N ASP A 55 3.22 4.49 18.68
CA ASP A 55 3.77 4.12 19.97
C ASP A 55 5.11 4.81 20.20
N GLY A 56 5.23 5.49 21.34
CA GLY A 56 6.34 6.40 21.63
C GLY A 56 6.14 7.84 21.14
N GLY A 57 5.01 8.12 20.48
CA GLY A 57 4.64 9.44 19.99
C GLY A 57 5.40 9.89 18.74
N GLY A 58 5.16 11.13 18.32
CA GLY A 58 5.76 11.72 17.13
C GLY A 58 5.00 11.37 15.84
N ARG A 59 5.74 11.24 14.74
CA ARG A 59 5.21 10.94 13.41
C ARG A 59 6.17 10.05 12.62
N ALA A 60 5.64 9.41 11.57
CA ALA A 60 6.44 8.67 10.62
C ALA A 60 7.39 9.60 9.85
N MET A 61 8.55 9.07 9.44
CA MET A 61 9.48 9.81 8.61
C MET A 61 9.07 9.71 7.14
N ALA A 62 8.99 10.85 6.46
CA ALA A 62 8.73 10.87 5.02
C ALA A 62 9.78 10.07 4.25
N GLN A 63 11.03 10.07 4.70
CA GLN A 63 12.18 9.43 4.07
C GLN A 63 12.09 7.91 4.15
N VAL A 64 11.56 7.37 5.25
CA VAL A 64 11.27 5.94 5.39
C VAL A 64 10.17 5.55 4.39
N MET A 65 9.07 6.32 4.36
CA MET A 65 7.98 6.08 3.43
C MET A 65 8.39 6.25 1.95
N LEU A 66 9.26 7.23 1.64
CA LEU A 66 9.82 7.41 0.30
C LEU A 66 10.73 6.24 -0.09
N GLY A 67 11.52 5.73 0.86
CA GLY A 67 12.29 4.50 0.72
C GLY A 67 11.39 3.33 0.31
N VAL A 68 10.28 3.12 1.04
CA VAL A 68 9.26 2.12 0.70
C VAL A 68 8.73 2.34 -0.71
N THR A 69 8.20 3.53 -1.05
CA THR A 69 7.67 3.76 -2.42
C THR A 69 8.71 3.56 -3.54
N THR A 70 10.00 3.79 -3.24
CA THR A 70 11.09 3.60 -4.19
C THR A 70 11.39 2.12 -4.39
N GLN A 71 11.51 1.36 -3.31
CA GLN A 71 11.74 -0.09 -3.34
C GLN A 71 10.57 -0.82 -3.99
N GLU A 72 9.34 -0.50 -3.57
CA GLU A 72 8.15 -1.24 -3.95
C GLU A 72 7.75 -1.06 -5.41
N SER A 73 7.96 0.14 -5.97
CA SER A 73 7.40 0.46 -7.29
C SER A 73 8.20 1.44 -8.13
N ASN A 74 9.39 1.84 -7.67
CA ASN A 74 10.12 2.98 -8.25
C ASN A 74 9.24 4.24 -8.34
N MET A 75 8.37 4.43 -7.33
CA MET A 75 7.38 5.50 -7.23
C MET A 75 6.31 5.50 -8.35
N TRP A 76 5.97 4.35 -8.92
CA TRP A 76 4.91 4.23 -9.93
C TRP A 76 3.65 3.60 -9.37
N GLN A 77 2.49 4.14 -9.73
CA GLN A 77 1.20 3.59 -9.28
C GLN A 77 0.82 2.31 -10.02
N ALA A 78 1.36 2.08 -11.22
CA ALA A 78 1.21 0.82 -11.96
C ALA A 78 2.43 0.63 -12.88
N GLY A 79 2.74 -0.62 -13.26
CA GLY A 79 3.82 -0.93 -14.19
C GLY A 79 3.70 -0.21 -15.54
N ARG A 80 4.82 -0.02 -16.26
CA ARG A 80 4.86 0.68 -17.57
C ARG A 80 4.11 -0.07 -18.67
N GLU A 81 4.06 -1.39 -18.54
CA GLU A 81 3.44 -2.34 -19.45
C GLU A 81 1.96 -2.58 -19.08
N ALA A 82 1.53 -2.06 -17.93
CA ALA A 82 0.14 -2.10 -17.52
C ALA A 82 -0.69 -1.23 -18.45
N VAL A 83 -1.59 -1.86 -19.21
CA VAL A 83 -2.59 -1.11 -19.98
C VAL A 83 -3.31 -0.17 -19.01
N PRO A 84 -3.55 1.10 -19.38
CA PRO A 84 -4.24 2.04 -18.52
C PRO A 84 -5.54 1.45 -17.97
N GLY A 85 -5.55 1.16 -16.67
CA GLY A 85 -6.68 0.55 -15.98
C GLY A 85 -6.57 -0.90 -15.55
N VAL A 86 -5.36 -1.46 -15.62
CA VAL A 86 -5.02 -2.74 -14.98
C VAL A 86 -4.01 -2.45 -13.86
N THR A 87 -4.25 -2.99 -12.67
CA THR A 87 -3.24 -3.06 -11.61
C THR A 87 -2.22 -4.09 -12.09
N ALA A 88 -0.98 -3.66 -12.34
CA ALA A 88 0.11 -4.58 -12.62
C ALA A 88 1.11 -4.50 -11.49
N SER A 89 1.67 -5.66 -11.11
CA SER A 89 2.76 -5.78 -10.17
C SER A 89 3.99 -5.04 -10.70
N PRO A 90 4.52 -4.04 -9.99
CA PRO A 90 5.96 -3.83 -10.01
C PRO A 90 6.64 -5.10 -9.50
N LEU A 91 7.74 -5.41 -10.18
CA LEU A 91 8.49 -6.66 -10.11
C LEU A 91 8.97 -6.97 -8.67
N ILE A 92 8.30 -7.85 -7.92
CA ILE A 92 8.87 -8.69 -6.82
C ILE A 92 7.82 -9.72 -6.34
N GLY A 93 8.29 -10.94 -5.98
CA GLY A 93 7.53 -11.94 -5.20
C GLY A 93 6.48 -12.74 -5.97
N ASN A 94 6.06 -13.90 -5.46
CA ASN A 94 5.16 -14.87 -6.12
C ASN A 94 3.73 -14.32 -6.38
N TYR A 95 3.63 -13.43 -7.36
CA TYR A 95 2.41 -12.69 -7.72
C TYR A 95 1.20 -13.58 -8.06
N TYR A 96 1.45 -14.83 -8.46
CA TYR A 96 0.45 -15.80 -8.89
C TYR A 96 0.26 -16.98 -7.93
N GLY A 97 0.95 -17.00 -6.78
CA GLY A 97 0.84 -18.09 -5.81
C GLY A 97 1.38 -19.44 -6.32
N ILE A 98 2.18 -19.44 -7.39
CA ILE A 98 2.68 -20.62 -8.08
C ILE A 98 3.64 -21.39 -7.16
N ASN A 99 3.45 -22.70 -7.04
CA ASN A 99 4.33 -23.56 -6.26
C ASN A 99 5.35 -24.28 -7.16
N LEU A 100 6.32 -23.54 -7.68
CA LEU A 100 7.31 -24.02 -8.66
C LEU A 100 8.23 -25.17 -8.17
N TYR A 101 8.09 -25.60 -6.91
CA TYR A 101 8.94 -26.60 -6.27
C TYR A 101 8.16 -27.83 -5.78
N ASP A 102 6.91 -28.01 -6.21
CA ASP A 102 6.13 -29.22 -5.89
C ASP A 102 6.52 -30.44 -6.73
N GLY A 103 7.35 -30.24 -7.77
CA GLY A 103 7.84 -31.29 -8.64
C GLY A 103 6.91 -31.66 -9.80
N ASP A 104 5.84 -30.89 -10.02
CA ASP A 104 4.89 -31.08 -11.12
C ASP A 104 5.02 -29.96 -12.17
N PRO A 105 5.81 -30.15 -13.24
CA PRO A 105 6.01 -29.13 -14.26
C PRO A 105 4.76 -28.83 -15.10
N SER A 106 3.66 -29.57 -14.91
CA SER A 106 2.40 -29.33 -15.62
C SER A 106 1.58 -28.19 -15.02
N ASN A 107 1.84 -27.82 -13.75
CA ASN A 107 1.11 -26.78 -13.02
C ASN A 107 1.94 -25.49 -12.76
N ASP A 108 3.18 -25.44 -13.25
CA ASP A 108 4.12 -24.30 -13.11
C ASP A 108 3.57 -22.96 -13.65
N TRP A 109 2.44 -23.01 -14.37
CA TRP A 109 1.75 -21.84 -14.93
C TRP A 109 0.32 -21.66 -14.39
N ASP A 110 -0.12 -22.53 -13.48
CA ASP A 110 -1.44 -22.44 -12.87
C ASP A 110 -1.44 -21.42 -11.73
N VAL A 111 -2.33 -20.43 -11.85
CA VAL A 111 -2.47 -19.38 -10.84
C VAL A 111 -3.25 -19.94 -9.64
N ASP A 112 -2.57 -20.06 -8.50
CA ASP A 112 -3.24 -20.32 -7.22
C ASP A 112 -3.68 -18.97 -6.63
N PHE A 113 -4.89 -18.54 -6.98
CA PHE A 113 -5.47 -17.31 -6.42
C PHE A 113 -5.67 -17.36 -4.89
N ALA A 114 -5.66 -18.55 -4.27
CA ALA A 114 -5.67 -18.64 -2.81
C ALA A 114 -4.31 -18.22 -2.22
N LYS A 115 -3.21 -18.40 -2.95
CA LYS A 115 -1.85 -18.00 -2.54
C LYS A 115 -1.27 -16.81 -3.31
N ALA A 116 -1.99 -16.28 -4.28
CA ALA A 116 -1.58 -15.11 -5.05
C ALA A 116 -1.56 -13.87 -4.15
N ASP A 117 -0.40 -13.22 -4.10
CA ASP A 117 -0.20 -11.97 -3.37
C ASP A 117 0.07 -10.82 -4.36
N CYS A 118 -1.00 -10.12 -4.74
CA CYS A 118 -0.94 -9.06 -5.75
C CYS A 118 -0.78 -7.71 -5.06
N GLY A 119 0.45 -7.19 -4.95
CA GLY A 119 0.68 -5.84 -4.44
C GLY A 119 0.00 -4.76 -5.31
N TYR A 120 -0.76 -3.86 -4.68
CA TYR A 120 -1.49 -2.80 -5.35
C TYR A 120 -0.81 -1.45 -5.19
N GLY A 121 -0.57 -0.76 -6.31
CA GLY A 121 -0.20 0.66 -6.34
C GLY A 121 1.24 0.97 -5.94
N ILE A 122 1.50 2.24 -5.67
CA ILE A 122 2.84 2.78 -5.41
C ILE A 122 3.54 2.22 -4.16
N THR A 123 2.78 1.69 -3.20
CA THR A 123 3.30 1.06 -1.97
C THR A 123 3.04 -0.44 -1.91
N GLN A 124 2.57 -1.07 -3.01
CA GLN A 124 2.35 -2.52 -3.10
C GLN A 124 1.52 -3.13 -1.96
N ILE A 125 0.42 -2.48 -1.58
CA ILE A 125 -0.44 -2.97 -0.49
C ILE A 125 -1.13 -4.25 -0.90
N THR A 126 -1.13 -5.23 -0.01
CA THR A 126 -1.76 -6.54 -0.20
C THR A 126 -2.85 -6.80 0.84
N ASP A 127 -2.59 -6.39 2.09
CA ASP A 127 -3.55 -6.45 3.19
C ASP A 127 -4.90 -5.84 2.82
N HIS A 128 -5.98 -6.53 3.20
CA HIS A 128 -7.36 -6.17 2.94
C HIS A 128 -7.76 -6.05 1.46
N MET A 129 -6.90 -6.38 0.50
CA MET A 129 -7.17 -6.21 -0.93
C MET A 129 -7.77 -7.45 -1.60
N ARG A 130 -7.78 -8.60 -0.92
CA ARG A 130 -8.47 -9.82 -1.37
C ARG A 130 -9.98 -9.57 -1.54
N MET A 131 -10.61 -10.31 -2.45
CA MET A 131 -12.06 -10.25 -2.62
C MET A 131 -12.76 -10.68 -1.33
N ALA A 132 -13.79 -9.94 -0.93
CA ALA A 132 -14.59 -10.28 0.26
C ALA A 132 -15.16 -11.71 0.15
N GLY A 133 -14.98 -12.51 1.20
CA GLY A 133 -15.34 -13.92 1.25
C GLY A 133 -14.32 -14.86 0.59
N ARG A 134 -13.15 -14.36 0.18
CA ARG A 134 -12.03 -15.12 -0.40
C ARG A 134 -10.68 -14.72 0.23
N GLU A 135 -10.72 -14.21 1.46
CA GLU A 135 -9.55 -13.98 2.29
C GLU A 135 -8.88 -15.33 2.63
N ASP A 136 -7.54 -15.35 2.72
CA ASP A 136 -6.73 -16.52 3.05
C ASP A 136 -6.38 -16.62 4.55
N GLY A 137 -6.90 -15.69 5.36
CA GLY A 137 -6.56 -15.56 6.78
C GLY A 137 -5.35 -14.66 7.06
N HIS A 138 -4.67 -14.17 6.02
CA HIS A 138 -3.58 -13.22 6.12
C HIS A 138 -4.02 -11.82 5.64
N GLY A 139 -3.44 -10.76 6.19
CA GLY A 139 -3.76 -9.38 5.80
C GLY A 139 -5.15 -8.86 6.18
N GLY A 140 -5.89 -9.60 7.01
CA GLY A 140 -7.16 -9.18 7.60
C GLY A 140 -8.37 -9.26 6.66
N ALA A 141 -9.55 -8.94 7.21
CA ALA A 141 -10.82 -8.96 6.46
C ALA A 141 -10.78 -7.97 5.28
N ALA A 142 -11.40 -8.32 4.15
CA ALA A 142 -11.41 -7.46 2.98
C ALA A 142 -11.97 -6.07 3.29
N TRP A 143 -11.30 -5.05 2.78
CA TRP A 143 -11.83 -3.70 2.80
C TRP A 143 -13.08 -3.61 1.92
N ASN A 144 -13.94 -2.64 2.21
CA ASN A 144 -15.07 -2.37 1.34
C ASN A 144 -14.61 -1.95 -0.06
N TYR A 145 -15.52 -2.08 -1.03
CA TYR A 145 -15.25 -1.81 -2.44
C TYR A 145 -14.60 -0.43 -2.69
N GLN A 146 -15.04 0.61 -1.97
CA GLN A 146 -14.51 1.96 -2.14
C GLN A 146 -13.04 2.06 -1.69
N LYS A 147 -12.70 1.49 -0.53
CA LYS A 147 -11.32 1.45 -0.01
C LYS A 147 -10.39 0.72 -0.98
N GLN A 148 -10.73 -0.52 -1.34
CA GLN A 148 -9.92 -1.31 -2.27
C GLN A 148 -9.71 -0.58 -3.60
N ARG A 149 -10.80 -0.03 -4.18
CA ARG A 149 -10.72 0.66 -5.47
C ARG A 149 -9.93 1.98 -5.39
N ALA A 150 -10.03 2.74 -4.30
CA ALA A 150 -9.24 3.94 -4.11
C ALA A 150 -7.75 3.61 -3.95
N ALA A 151 -7.41 2.63 -3.11
CA ALA A 151 -6.02 2.16 -2.94
C ALA A 151 -5.42 1.67 -4.27
N ALA A 152 -6.20 0.99 -5.11
CA ALA A 152 -5.73 0.50 -6.39
C ALA A 152 -5.52 1.61 -7.45
N LEU A 153 -6.37 2.65 -7.48
CA LEU A 153 -6.46 3.57 -8.63
C LEU A 153 -5.98 5.00 -8.35
N ASP A 154 -5.83 5.40 -7.08
CA ASP A 154 -5.41 6.74 -6.67
C ASP A 154 -4.12 6.66 -5.85
N TYR A 155 -3.01 7.14 -6.41
CA TYR A 155 -1.70 7.11 -5.74
C TYR A 155 -1.69 7.77 -4.36
N THR A 156 -2.52 8.78 -4.12
CA THR A 156 -2.58 9.45 -2.81
C THR A 156 -3.32 8.62 -1.77
N ALA A 157 -4.32 7.85 -2.21
CA ALA A 157 -5.04 6.91 -1.37
C ALA A 157 -4.15 5.69 -1.07
N ASN A 158 -3.39 5.24 -2.06
CA ASN A 158 -2.39 4.18 -1.89
C ASN A 158 -1.27 4.59 -0.91
N ILE A 159 -0.69 5.80 -1.05
CA ILE A 159 0.30 6.32 -0.09
C ILE A 159 -0.29 6.39 1.33
N ALA A 160 -1.53 6.86 1.49
CA ALA A 160 -2.18 6.92 2.79
C ALA A 160 -2.40 5.52 3.41
N ALA A 161 -2.80 4.55 2.60
CA ALA A 161 -2.96 3.16 3.01
C ALA A 161 -1.61 2.50 3.37
N GLY A 162 -0.56 2.71 2.58
CA GLY A 162 0.77 2.14 2.86
C GLY A 162 1.40 2.76 4.11
N LEU A 163 1.16 4.06 4.33
CA LEU A 163 1.57 4.73 5.57
C LEU A 163 0.81 4.18 6.79
N GLN A 164 -0.49 3.90 6.65
CA GLN A 164 -1.28 3.26 7.71
C GLN A 164 -0.69 1.89 8.09
N THR A 165 -0.32 1.07 7.09
CA THR A 165 0.33 -0.22 7.32
C THR A 165 1.69 -0.06 8.00
N LEU A 166 2.56 0.82 7.50
CA LEU A 166 3.88 1.07 8.10
C LEU A 166 3.79 1.48 9.57
N VAL A 167 2.86 2.39 9.90
CA VAL A 167 2.62 2.84 11.28
C VAL A 167 2.05 1.70 12.14
N SER A 168 1.17 0.87 11.57
CA SER A 168 0.62 -0.30 12.29
C SER A 168 1.72 -1.32 12.60
N LYS A 169 2.63 -1.60 11.65
CA LYS A 169 3.79 -2.47 11.85
C LYS A 169 4.79 -1.91 12.86
N TRP A 170 4.99 -0.59 12.88
CA TRP A 170 5.74 0.07 13.95
C TRP A 170 5.13 -0.21 15.32
N ASN A 171 3.82 -0.07 15.48
CA ASN A 171 3.16 -0.34 16.76
C ASN A 171 3.21 -1.83 17.12
N GLU A 172 2.95 -2.71 16.16
CA GLU A 172 2.95 -4.17 16.34
C GLU A 172 4.31 -4.67 16.84
N THR A 173 5.39 -4.28 16.17
CA THR A 173 6.75 -4.70 16.52
C THR A 173 7.16 -4.20 17.91
N ARG A 174 6.76 -2.98 18.27
CA ARG A 174 7.02 -2.43 19.61
C ARG A 174 6.20 -3.08 20.70
N ALA A 175 4.94 -3.41 20.44
CA ALA A 175 4.11 -4.18 21.38
C ALA A 175 4.72 -5.56 21.64
N ALA A 176 5.40 -6.14 20.64
CA ALA A 176 6.19 -7.37 20.78
C ALA A 176 7.57 -7.18 21.43
N GLY A 177 7.92 -5.97 21.88
CA GLY A 177 9.21 -5.66 22.50
C GLY A 177 10.39 -5.50 21.53
N MET A 178 10.13 -5.52 20.22
CA MET A 178 11.16 -5.32 19.19
C MET A 178 11.37 -3.82 18.95
N ILE A 179 12.37 -3.26 19.64
CA ILE A 179 12.70 -1.84 19.57
C ILE A 179 14.16 -1.67 19.11
N ALA A 180 14.35 -1.14 17.91
CA ALA A 180 15.68 -0.82 17.38
C ALA A 180 16.16 0.54 17.92
N ASN A 181 17.45 0.63 18.29
CA ASN A 181 18.20 1.88 18.47
C ASN A 181 17.43 2.99 19.25
N HIS A 182 17.06 2.68 20.50
CA HIS A 182 16.30 3.55 21.43
C HIS A 182 14.87 3.93 20.99
N GLY A 183 14.40 3.47 19.82
CA GLY A 183 12.98 3.48 19.46
C GLY A 183 12.35 4.85 19.23
N THR A 184 13.12 5.88 18.93
CA THR A 184 12.57 7.20 18.57
C THR A 184 12.10 7.23 17.11
N SER A 185 10.96 7.84 16.81
CA SER A 185 10.39 7.82 15.45
C SER A 185 11.18 8.67 14.45
N GLY A 186 12.06 9.56 14.92
CA GLY A 186 12.81 10.52 14.10
C GLY A 186 14.13 10.03 13.53
N ARG A 187 14.46 8.73 13.66
CA ARG A 187 15.67 8.12 13.11
C ARG A 187 15.29 6.96 12.18
N PRO A 188 15.77 6.93 10.92
CA PRO A 188 15.33 5.93 9.95
C PRO A 188 15.72 4.51 10.36
N GLU A 189 16.85 4.32 11.06
CA GLU A 189 17.32 3.01 11.52
C GLU A 189 16.39 2.37 12.55
N ASN A 190 15.60 3.19 13.27
CA ASN A 190 14.67 2.69 14.28
C ASN A 190 13.46 1.99 13.66
N TRP A 191 13.20 2.24 12.38
CA TRP A 191 12.09 1.64 11.62
C TRP A 191 12.41 0.25 11.10
N TYR A 192 13.61 -0.28 11.34
CA TYR A 192 14.06 -1.57 10.81
C TYR A 192 13.03 -2.68 11.02
N PHE A 193 12.59 -2.95 12.25
CA PHE A 193 11.63 -4.02 12.49
C PHE A 193 10.31 -3.80 11.76
N ALA A 194 9.81 -2.56 11.71
CA ALA A 194 8.55 -2.24 11.03
C ALA A 194 8.64 -2.46 9.50
N LEU A 195 9.82 -2.27 8.91
CA LEU A 195 10.05 -2.46 7.47
C LEU A 195 10.16 -3.93 7.06
N TRP A 196 10.44 -4.83 8.01
CA TRP A 196 10.67 -6.26 7.77
C TRP A 196 9.62 -7.16 8.44
N ALA A 197 8.50 -6.59 8.88
CA ALA A 197 7.42 -7.26 9.64
C ALA A 197 6.11 -7.39 8.86
#